data_AF-A0A6P0NXM3-F1
#
_entry.id   AF-A0A6P0NXM3-F1
#
_cell.length_a   1.000
_cell.length_b   1.000
_cell.length_c   1.000
_cell.angle_alpha   90.00
_cell.angle_beta   90.00
_cell.angle_gamma   90.00
#
_symmetry.space_group_name_H-M   'P 1'
#
loop_
_entity.id
_entity.type
_entity.pdbx_description
1 polymer ?
#
loop_
_entity_poly.entity_id
_entity_poly.type
_entity_poly.pdbx_seq_one_letter_code
_entity_poly.pdbx_strand_id
1 'polypeptide(L)'
;MTTTNTICETNLGTTQITDDTMTLNTGFLCAGARGVISSLWSVDDLATSLFSLFYHQKRKAGLNRPQALQKAQQDLRHLTGKEFEREYYQELEQLLNEKLQLASQKTAAAKQERDGCAENAPEYQQLQAEYEKRVRLEERISGTKDRRLKAVCQQEHPFEHPEYWSGFICAGLR
;
A
#
# COMPACT_ATOMS: atom_id res chain seq x y z
N MET A 1 -11.14 -5.46 -15.98
CA MET A 1 -10.01 -5.33 -15.03
C MET A 1 -10.44 -4.40 -13.92
N THR A 2 -10.22 -4.77 -12.65
CA THR A 2 -10.53 -3.94 -11.48
C THR A 2 -9.21 -3.40 -10.95
N THR A 3 -8.99 -2.10 -11.05
CA THR A 3 -7.84 -1.41 -10.47
C THR A 3 -8.15 -1.06 -9.02
N THR A 4 -7.36 -1.60 -8.10
CA THR A 4 -7.36 -1.22 -6.68
C THR A 4 -6.21 -0.25 -6.50
N ASN A 5 -6.48 1.02 -6.21
CA ASN A 5 -5.45 2.03 -5.95
C ASN A 5 -5.48 2.43 -4.48
N THR A 6 -4.34 2.24 -3.81
CA THR A 6 -4.07 2.70 -2.45
C THR A 6 -3.37 4.05 -2.57
N ILE A 7 -4.04 5.14 -2.22
CA ILE A 7 -3.54 6.51 -2.42
C ILE A 7 -2.53 6.81 -1.30
N CYS A 8 -1.25 6.65 -1.60
CA CYS A 8 -0.16 7.11 -0.75
C CYS A 8 -0.08 8.64 -0.84
N GLU A 9 -0.10 9.30 0.32
CA GLU A 9 -0.07 10.75 0.50
C GLU A 9 1.00 11.44 -0.36
N THR A 10 0.59 12.43 -1.14
CA THR A 10 1.51 13.46 -1.64
C THR A 10 1.03 14.82 -1.13
N ASN A 11 1.85 15.34 -0.22
CA ASN A 11 1.85 16.67 0.39
C ASN A 11 1.21 17.77 -0.50
N LEU A 12 -0.05 18.10 -0.21
CA LEU A 12 -0.67 19.40 -0.50
C LEU A 12 -1.71 19.67 0.61
N GLY A 13 -1.64 20.89 1.14
CA GLY A 13 -2.20 21.25 2.43
C GLY A 13 -3.73 21.19 2.56
N THR A 14 -4.14 21.19 3.83
CA THR A 14 -5.42 21.72 4.34
C THR A 14 -6.69 21.02 3.85
N THR A 15 -7.05 19.96 4.58
CA THR A 15 -8.42 19.66 5.06
C THR A 15 -9.59 19.91 4.08
N GLN A 16 -9.67 19.13 3.00
CA GLN A 16 -10.92 18.81 2.28
C GLN A 16 -10.86 17.38 1.66
N ILE A 17 -10.47 16.37 2.45
CA ILE A 17 -10.16 15.00 1.97
C ILE A 17 -11.38 14.29 1.33
N THR A 18 -12.61 14.64 1.71
CA THR A 18 -13.82 13.99 1.19
C THR A 18 -14.23 14.42 -0.22
N ASP A 19 -14.05 15.71 -0.58
CA ASP A 19 -14.45 16.18 -1.91
C ASP A 19 -13.47 15.74 -3.00
N ASP A 20 -12.17 15.69 -2.69
CA ASP A 20 -11.15 15.23 -3.64
C ASP A 20 -11.30 13.74 -3.97
N THR A 21 -11.59 12.90 -2.97
CA THR A 21 -11.80 11.46 -3.20
C THR A 21 -13.08 11.19 -4.01
N MET A 22 -14.16 11.95 -3.77
CA MET A 22 -15.36 11.87 -4.59
C MET A 22 -15.12 12.36 -6.03
N THR A 23 -14.38 13.45 -6.20
CA THR A 23 -14.01 14.00 -7.51
C THR A 23 -13.15 13.01 -8.29
N LEU A 24 -12.17 12.38 -7.64
CA LEU A 24 -11.31 11.37 -8.26
C LEU A 24 -12.08 10.10 -8.65
N ASN A 25 -12.92 9.60 -7.75
CA ASN A 25 -13.80 8.46 -8.04
C ASN A 25 -14.68 8.76 -9.25
N THR A 26 -15.25 9.96 -9.31
CA THR A 26 -16.08 10.41 -10.44
C THR A 26 -15.26 10.46 -11.72
N GLY A 27 -14.04 10.99 -11.68
CA GLY A 27 -13.12 10.98 -12.84
C GLY A 27 -12.88 9.58 -13.40
N PHE A 28 -12.62 8.59 -12.54
CA PHE A 28 -12.46 7.19 -12.98
C PHE A 28 -13.75 6.60 -13.55
N LEU A 29 -14.90 6.89 -12.96
CA LEU A 29 -16.20 6.44 -13.49
C LEU A 29 -16.49 7.08 -14.85
N CYS A 30 -16.21 8.38 -15.03
CA CYS A 30 -16.31 9.08 -16.31
C CYS A 30 -15.34 8.50 -17.36
N ALA A 31 -14.16 8.04 -16.95
CA ALA A 31 -13.21 7.33 -17.81
C ALA A 31 -13.63 5.88 -18.16
N GLY A 32 -14.83 5.45 -17.74
CA GLY A 32 -15.40 4.14 -18.09
C GLY A 32 -15.13 3.04 -17.06
N ALA A 33 -14.57 3.35 -15.89
CA ALA A 33 -14.46 2.37 -14.81
C ALA A 33 -15.86 1.93 -14.36
N ARG A 34 -16.08 0.62 -14.24
CA ARG A 34 -17.37 0.08 -13.75
C ARG A 34 -17.53 0.14 -12.23
N GLY A 35 -16.53 0.65 -11.52
CA GLY A 35 -16.51 0.72 -10.07
C GLY A 35 -15.11 0.97 -9.55
N VAL A 36 -15.04 1.79 -8.50
CA VAL A 36 -13.81 2.28 -7.88
C VAL A 36 -13.87 1.94 -6.39
N ILE A 37 -12.74 1.52 -5.83
CA ILE A 37 -12.56 1.37 -4.39
C ILE A 37 -11.53 2.40 -3.94
N SER A 38 -11.87 3.13 -2.89
CA SER A 38 -11.02 4.15 -2.28
C SER A 38 -11.12 4.09 -0.76
N SER A 39 -10.20 4.73 -0.05
CA SER A 39 -10.29 4.95 1.39
C SER A 39 -10.62 6.42 1.69
N LEU A 40 -11.39 6.66 2.76
CA LEU A 40 -11.73 8.00 3.24
C LEU A 40 -10.57 8.71 3.95
N TRP A 41 -9.59 7.93 4.42
CA TRP A 41 -8.37 8.41 5.08
C TRP A 41 -7.18 7.53 4.70
N SER A 42 -5.98 7.94 5.13
CA SER A 42 -4.75 7.15 4.99
C SER A 42 -4.82 5.92 5.90
N VAL A 43 -4.70 4.73 5.33
CA VAL A 43 -4.76 3.45 6.03
C VAL A 43 -3.37 2.80 5.99
N ASP A 44 -2.98 2.12 7.07
CA ASP A 44 -1.74 1.34 7.15
C ASP A 44 -1.55 0.43 5.90
N ASP A 45 -0.34 0.44 5.34
CA ASP A 45 -0.04 -0.25 4.08
C ASP A 45 -0.29 -1.76 4.16
N LEU A 46 0.00 -2.38 5.32
CA LEU A 46 -0.23 -3.80 5.54
C LEU A 46 -1.72 -4.13 5.60
N ALA A 47 -2.50 -3.35 6.36
CA ALA A 47 -3.95 -3.48 6.40
C ALA A 47 -4.57 -3.33 5.00
N THR A 48 -4.10 -2.36 4.24
CA THR A 48 -4.60 -2.08 2.89
C THR A 48 -4.25 -3.20 1.90
N SER A 49 -3.05 -3.77 2.02
CA SER A 49 -2.60 -4.91 1.20
C SER A 49 -3.44 -6.16 1.49
N LEU A 50 -3.68 -6.47 2.77
CA LEU A 50 -4.52 -7.60 3.21
C LEU A 50 -5.98 -7.39 2.77
N PHE A 51 -6.53 -6.19 2.96
CA PHE A 51 -7.86 -5.84 2.49
C PHE A 51 -8.01 -6.09 0.98
N SER A 52 -7.04 -5.62 0.19
CA SER A 52 -7.03 -5.80 -1.26
C SER A 52 -7.01 -7.27 -1.64
N LEU A 53 -6.18 -8.08 -0.96
CA LEU A 53 -6.12 -9.52 -1.13
C LEU A 53 -7.49 -10.18 -0.86
N PHE A 54 -8.10 -9.91 0.29
CA PHE A 54 -9.40 -10.47 0.67
C PHE A 54 -10.50 -10.06 -0.31
N TYR A 55 -10.55 -8.77 -0.66
CA TYR A 55 -11.51 -8.25 -1.62
C TYR A 55 -11.38 -8.97 -2.98
N HIS A 56 -10.16 -9.11 -3.50
CA HIS A 56 -9.93 -9.80 -4.77
C HIS A 56 -10.29 -11.30 -4.71
N GLN A 57 -10.01 -11.98 -3.59
CA GLN A 57 -10.43 -13.37 -3.40
C GLN A 57 -11.96 -13.49 -3.43
N LYS A 58 -12.69 -12.62 -2.72
CA LYS A 58 -14.17 -12.62 -2.75
C LYS A 58 -14.72 -12.30 -4.14
N ARG A 59 -14.10 -11.37 -4.86
CA ARG A 59 -14.46 -11.06 -6.25
C ARG A 59 -14.24 -12.24 -7.19
N LYS A 60 -13.13 -12.97 -7.04
CA LYS A 60 -12.86 -14.20 -7.80
C LYS A 60 -13.87 -15.31 -7.45
N ALA A 61 -14.33 -15.37 -6.21
CA ALA A 61 -15.40 -16.27 -5.76
C ALA A 61 -16.81 -15.88 -6.23
N GLY A 62 -16.95 -14.83 -7.06
CA GLY A 62 -18.21 -14.44 -7.70
C GLY A 62 -19.07 -13.46 -6.89
N LEU A 63 -18.60 -12.98 -5.73
CA LEU A 63 -19.37 -12.03 -4.93
C LEU A 63 -19.47 -10.68 -5.63
N ASN A 64 -20.63 -10.02 -5.50
CA ASN A 64 -20.80 -8.66 -5.99
C ASN A 64 -19.92 -7.65 -5.20
N ARG A 65 -19.70 -6.45 -5.73
CA ARG A 65 -18.71 -5.51 -5.15
C ARG A 65 -19.06 -5.13 -3.69
N PRO A 66 -20.31 -4.76 -3.35
CA PRO A 66 -20.65 -4.46 -1.96
C PRO A 66 -20.46 -5.64 -1.01
N GLN A 67 -20.84 -6.86 -1.43
CA GLN A 67 -20.64 -8.07 -0.62
C GLN A 67 -19.15 -8.39 -0.43
N ALA A 68 -18.35 -8.26 -1.49
CA ALA A 68 -16.91 -8.48 -1.42
C ALA A 68 -16.23 -7.45 -0.52
N LEU A 69 -16.62 -6.18 -0.60
CA LEU A 69 -16.15 -5.10 0.28
C LEU A 69 -16.48 -5.42 1.74
N GLN A 70 -17.76 -5.67 2.04
CA GLN A 70 -18.22 -5.95 3.40
C GLN A 70 -17.50 -7.16 4.00
N LYS A 71 -17.39 -8.26 3.23
CA LYS A 71 -16.68 -9.45 3.72
C LYS A 71 -15.19 -9.21 3.90
N ALA A 72 -14.54 -8.46 3.01
CA ALA A 72 -13.12 -8.13 3.17
C ALA A 72 -12.88 -7.26 4.43
N GLN A 73 -13.77 -6.30 4.72
CA GLN A 73 -13.71 -5.51 5.96
C GLN A 73 -13.92 -6.39 7.20
N GLN A 74 -14.87 -7.33 7.15
CA GLN A 74 -15.11 -8.28 8.23
C GLN A 74 -13.92 -9.22 8.44
N ASP A 75 -13.39 -9.80 7.36
CA ASP A 75 -12.24 -10.70 7.42
C ASP A 75 -11.03 -9.97 8.02
N LEU A 76 -10.77 -8.71 7.61
CA LEU A 76 -9.68 -7.92 8.17
C LEU A 76 -9.90 -7.61 9.66
N ARG A 77 -11.11 -7.21 10.05
CA ARG A 77 -11.44 -6.89 11.44
C ARG A 77 -11.22 -8.06 12.39
N HIS A 78 -11.59 -9.28 11.96
CA HIS A 78 -11.51 -10.47 12.81
C HIS A 78 -10.19 -11.23 12.68
N LEU A 79 -9.33 -10.85 11.74
CA LEU A 79 -8.04 -11.50 11.52
C LEU A 79 -7.23 -11.47 12.81
N THR A 80 -6.85 -12.64 13.30
CA THR A 80 -5.98 -12.75 14.47
C THR A 80 -4.51 -12.71 14.11
N GLY A 81 -3.64 -12.30 15.04
CA GLY A 81 -2.19 -12.35 14.82
C GLY A 81 -1.67 -13.76 14.53
N LYS A 82 -2.29 -14.79 15.12
CA LYS A 82 -1.94 -16.21 14.88
C LYS A 82 -2.36 -16.69 13.50
N GLU A 83 -3.56 -16.31 13.04
CA GLU A 83 -3.99 -16.60 11.67
C GLU A 83 -3.12 -15.85 10.66
N PHE A 84 -2.79 -14.59 10.95
CA PHE A 84 -1.85 -13.82 10.15
C PHE A 84 -0.51 -14.52 9.97
N GLU A 85 0.08 -14.98 11.08
CA GLU A 85 1.35 -15.70 11.09
C GLU A 85 1.29 -16.99 10.27
N ARG A 86 0.23 -17.78 10.45
CA ARG A 86 0.06 -19.07 9.78
C ARG A 86 -0.18 -18.94 8.29
N GLU A 87 -1.00 -17.98 7.86
CA GLU A 87 -1.54 -17.94 6.50
C GLU A 87 -0.86 -16.93 5.59
N TYR A 88 -0.30 -15.84 6.12
CA TYR A 88 0.17 -14.72 5.30
C TYR A 88 1.63 -14.34 5.53
N TYR A 89 2.19 -14.62 6.71
CA TYR A 89 3.52 -14.13 7.08
C TYR A 89 4.61 -14.57 6.10
N GLN A 90 4.69 -15.86 5.79
CA GLN A 90 5.76 -16.40 4.93
C GLN A 90 5.71 -15.82 3.51
N GLU A 91 4.53 -15.78 2.89
CA GLU A 91 4.37 -15.23 1.54
C GLU A 91 4.67 -13.73 1.50
N LEU A 92 4.18 -12.97 2.49
CA LEU A 92 4.44 -11.54 2.59
C LEU A 92 5.92 -11.23 2.85
N GLU A 93 6.56 -11.98 3.73
CA GLU A 93 7.99 -11.82 4.04
C GLU A 93 8.85 -12.08 2.79
N GLN A 94 8.54 -13.14 2.03
CA GLN A 94 9.21 -13.45 0.77
C GLN A 94 9.05 -12.32 -0.26
N LEU A 95 7.81 -11.88 -0.48
CA LEU A 95 7.52 -10.82 -1.44
C LEU A 95 8.20 -9.50 -1.05
N LEU A 96 8.16 -9.14 0.23
CA LEU A 96 8.80 -7.92 0.72
C LEU A 96 10.32 -8.00 0.62
N ASN A 97 10.92 -9.17 0.86
CA ASN A 97 12.34 -9.40 0.66
C ASN A 97 12.73 -9.25 -0.82
N GLU A 98 11.94 -9.79 -1.75
CA GLU A 98 12.16 -9.60 -3.19
C GLU A 98 12.08 -8.12 -3.59
N LYS A 99 11.07 -7.39 -3.11
CA LYS A 99 10.94 -5.94 -3.38
C LYS A 99 12.09 -5.14 -2.79
N LEU A 100 12.59 -5.50 -1.62
CA LEU A 100 13.76 -4.88 -1.01
C LEU A 100 15.03 -5.17 -1.81
N GLN A 101 15.23 -6.38 -2.32
CA GLN A 101 16.35 -6.71 -3.20
C GLN A 101 16.31 -5.90 -4.51
N LEU A 102 15.11 -5.74 -5.09
CA LEU A 102 14.97 -4.90 -6.28
C LEU A 102 15.27 -3.43 -5.97
N ALA A 103 14.83 -2.93 -4.80
CA ALA A 103 15.15 -1.58 -4.36
C ALA A 103 16.67 -1.40 -4.17
N SER A 104 17.34 -2.35 -3.53
CA SER A 104 18.79 -2.30 -3.30
C SER A 104 19.59 -2.31 -4.60
N GLN A 105 19.15 -3.10 -5.59
CA GLN A 105 19.73 -3.09 -6.94
C GLN A 105 19.58 -1.72 -7.62
N LYS A 106 18.40 -1.09 -7.53
CA LYS A 106 18.16 0.26 -8.07
C LYS A 106 18.98 1.32 -7.34
N THR A 107 19.18 1.16 -6.03
CA THR A 107 20.05 2.03 -5.22
C THR A 107 21.51 1.87 -5.64
N ALA A 108 21.97 0.63 -5.89
CA ALA A 108 23.33 0.35 -6.37
C ALA A 108 23.57 0.91 -7.78
N ALA A 109 22.59 0.79 -8.69
CA ALA A 109 22.67 1.39 -10.02
C ALA A 109 22.75 2.92 -9.95
N ALA A 110 21.91 3.57 -9.14
CA ALA A 110 21.98 5.02 -8.93
C ALA A 110 23.32 5.47 -8.33
N LYS A 111 23.92 4.65 -7.44
CA LYS A 111 25.27 4.89 -6.92
C LYS A 111 26.31 4.82 -8.02
N GLN A 112 26.24 3.81 -8.89
CA GLN A 112 27.17 3.64 -10.00
C GLN A 112 27.07 4.79 -11.01
N GLU A 113 25.85 5.26 -11.31
CA GLU A 113 25.62 6.43 -12.17
C GLU A 113 26.23 7.69 -11.56
N ARG A 114 26.01 7.92 -10.26
CA ARG A 114 26.63 9.02 -9.53
C ARG A 114 28.16 8.95 -9.57
N ASP A 115 28.74 7.79 -9.28
CA ASP A 115 30.19 7.56 -9.21
C ASP A 115 30.85 7.65 -10.61
N GLY A 116 30.07 7.58 -11.68
CA GLY A 116 30.52 7.77 -13.06
C GLY A 116 30.64 9.24 -13.51
N CYS A 117 30.07 10.18 -12.75
CA CYS A 117 30.15 11.61 -13.03
C CYS A 117 31.29 12.27 -12.22
N ALA A 118 31.92 13.31 -12.79
CA ALA A 118 32.88 14.12 -12.03
C ALA A 118 32.16 14.88 -10.91
N GLU A 119 32.73 14.91 -9.70
CA GLU A 119 32.14 15.54 -8.51
C GLU A 119 31.77 17.03 -8.71
N ASN A 120 32.48 17.71 -9.61
CA ASN A 120 32.30 19.12 -9.91
C ASN A 120 31.14 19.40 -10.90
N ALA A 121 30.57 18.35 -11.50
CA ALA A 121 29.48 18.50 -12.45
C ALA A 121 28.18 18.88 -11.71
N PRO A 122 27.36 19.80 -12.26
CA PRO A 122 26.07 20.14 -11.67
C PRO A 122 25.11 18.94 -11.57
N GLU A 123 25.26 17.97 -12.47
CA GLU A 123 24.50 16.71 -12.48
C GLU A 123 24.83 15.82 -11.26
N TYR A 124 26.08 15.84 -10.77
CA TYR A 124 26.50 15.03 -9.61
C TYR A 124 25.70 15.37 -8.35
N GLN A 125 25.43 16.66 -8.11
CA GLN A 125 24.65 17.09 -6.94
C GLN A 125 23.21 16.57 -6.99
N GLN A 126 22.61 16.54 -8.17
CA GLN A 126 21.25 16.01 -8.36
C GLN A 126 21.21 14.49 -8.15
N LEU A 127 22.16 13.77 -8.74
CA LEU A 127 22.29 12.31 -8.58
C LEU A 127 22.60 11.92 -7.14
N GLN A 128 23.46 12.67 -6.45
CA GLN A 128 23.75 12.47 -5.02
C GLN A 128 22.50 12.65 -4.15
N ALA A 129 21.74 13.72 -4.39
CA ALA A 129 20.49 13.96 -3.65
C ALA A 129 19.44 12.87 -3.92
N GLU A 130 19.35 12.37 -5.15
CA GLU A 130 18.46 11.26 -5.49
C GLU A 130 18.91 9.94 -4.84
N TYR A 131 20.19 9.63 -4.89
CA TYR A 131 20.78 8.46 -4.23
C TYR A 131 20.51 8.47 -2.72
N GLU A 132 20.77 9.59 -2.03
CA GLU A 132 20.49 9.74 -0.60
C GLU A 132 19.01 9.52 -0.26
N LYS A 133 18.09 10.04 -1.08
CA LYS A 133 16.66 9.80 -0.91
C LYS A 133 16.32 8.31 -1.03
N ARG A 134 16.90 7.61 -2.02
CA ARG A 134 16.68 6.16 -2.22
C ARG A 134 17.19 5.34 -1.03
N VAL A 135 18.41 5.62 -0.55
CA VAL A 135 18.99 4.96 0.62
C VAL A 135 18.13 5.16 1.86
N ARG A 136 17.74 6.40 2.17
CA ARG A 136 16.90 6.70 3.34
C ARG A 136 15.55 5.98 3.27
N LEU A 137 14.97 5.88 2.07
CA LEU A 137 13.71 5.17 1.87
C LEU A 137 13.88 3.67 2.11
N GLU A 138 14.93 3.07 1.55
CA GLU A 138 15.24 1.65 1.68
C GLU A 138 15.46 1.24 3.14
N GLU A 139 16.27 2.02 3.88
CA GLU A 139 16.52 1.80 5.31
C GLU A 139 15.22 1.87 6.13
N ARG A 140 14.37 2.86 5.84
CA ARG A 140 13.08 3.03 6.51
C ARG A 140 12.14 1.86 6.24
N ILE A 141 12.02 1.42 4.98
CA ILE A 141 11.18 0.28 4.60
C ILE A 141 11.68 -0.99 5.28
N SER A 142 12.98 -1.27 5.22
CA SER A 142 13.60 -2.45 5.83
C SER A 142 13.35 -2.49 7.35
N GLY A 143 13.63 -1.40 8.06
CA GLY A 143 13.41 -1.32 9.51
C GLY A 143 11.95 -1.42 9.92
N THR A 144 11.03 -0.91 9.09
CA THR A 144 9.58 -0.95 9.36
C THR A 144 9.01 -2.34 9.08
N LYS A 145 9.45 -3.00 8.01
CA LYS A 145 8.99 -4.33 7.59
C LYS A 145 9.07 -5.35 8.73
N ASP A 146 10.28 -5.56 9.26
CA ASP A 146 10.51 -6.59 10.28
C ASP A 146 9.76 -6.27 11.58
N ARG A 147 9.73 -4.99 11.97
CA ARG A 147 9.05 -4.55 13.18
C ARG A 147 7.53 -4.73 13.06
N ARG A 148 6.95 -4.28 11.95
CA ARG A 148 5.50 -4.27 11.74
C ARG A 148 4.95 -5.68 11.61
N LEU A 149 5.57 -6.54 10.79
CA LEU A 149 5.11 -7.92 10.61
C LEU A 149 5.13 -8.69 11.93
N LYS A 150 6.23 -8.60 12.69
CA LYS A 150 6.34 -9.27 14.00
C LYS A 150 5.34 -8.71 15.03
N ALA A 151 5.13 -7.40 15.03
CA ALA A 151 4.17 -6.77 15.94
C ALA A 151 2.73 -7.22 15.68
N VAL A 152 2.36 -7.52 14.43
CA VAL A 152 1.03 -8.05 14.09
C VAL A 152 0.84 -9.47 14.62
N CYS A 153 1.85 -10.35 14.51
CA CYS A 153 1.76 -11.73 15.02
C CYS A 153 1.51 -11.80 16.53
N GLN A 154 1.98 -10.79 17.28
CA GLN A 154 1.87 -10.74 18.75
C GLN A 154 0.52 -10.22 19.26
N GLN A 155 -0.31 -9.64 18.39
CA GLN A 155 -1.60 -9.06 18.77
C GLN A 155 -2.74 -10.08 18.58
N GLU A 156 -3.73 -10.04 19.47
CA GLU A 156 -4.90 -10.91 19.34
C GLU A 156 -5.74 -10.53 18.12
N HIS A 157 -6.09 -9.25 17.97
CA HIS A 157 -6.77 -8.69 16.80
C HIS A 157 -6.07 -7.42 16.28
N PRO A 158 -5.00 -7.56 15.47
CA PRO A 158 -4.17 -6.44 15.01
C PRO A 158 -4.88 -5.35 14.20
N PHE A 159 -6.06 -5.64 13.64
CA PHE A 159 -6.81 -4.72 12.79
C PHE A 159 -8.26 -4.51 13.27
N GLU A 160 -8.54 -4.77 14.56
CA GLU A 160 -9.89 -4.62 15.11
C GLU A 160 -10.40 -3.17 15.00
N HIS A 161 -9.50 -2.21 15.24
CA HIS A 161 -9.84 -0.79 15.26
C HIS A 161 -10.40 -0.33 13.90
N PRO A 162 -11.49 0.47 13.87
CA PRO A 162 -12.13 0.89 12.62
C PRO A 162 -11.24 1.65 11.64
N GLU A 163 -10.12 2.23 12.10
CA GLU A 163 -9.16 2.93 11.25
C GLU A 163 -8.60 2.06 10.11
N TYR A 164 -8.51 0.74 10.32
CA TYR A 164 -7.92 -0.18 9.36
C TYR A 164 -8.86 -0.63 8.25
N TRP A 165 -10.18 -0.51 8.42
CA TRP A 165 -11.15 -1.12 7.50
C TRP A 165 -12.36 -0.26 7.20
N SER A 166 -12.83 0.57 8.13
CA SER A 166 -14.11 1.30 7.96
C SER A 166 -14.04 2.43 6.94
N GLY A 167 -12.82 2.87 6.61
CA GLY A 167 -12.59 3.90 5.60
C GLY A 167 -12.77 3.42 4.16
N PHE A 168 -12.78 2.12 3.89
CA PHE A 168 -12.94 1.61 2.52
C PHE A 168 -14.36 1.75 2.01
N ILE A 169 -14.49 2.41 0.86
CA ILE A 169 -15.76 2.62 0.17
C ILE A 169 -15.69 2.10 -1.26
N CYS A 170 -16.85 1.78 -1.84
CA CYS A 170 -16.97 1.43 -3.25
C CYS A 170 -17.99 2.33 -3.94
N ALA A 171 -17.54 3.03 -4.98
CA ALA A 171 -18.38 3.86 -5.84
C ALA A 171 -18.55 3.19 -7.21
N GLY A 172 -19.76 3.19 -7.78
CA GLY A 172 -20.01 2.71 -9.15
C GLY A 172 -21.33 1.97 -9.33
N LEU A 173 -21.63 1.67 -10.59
CA LEU A 173 -22.85 0.97 -10.99
C LEU A 173 -22.74 -0.54 -10.71
N ARG A 174 -23.85 -1.15 -10.26
CA ARG A 174 -23.94 -2.57 -9.90
C ARG A 174 -23.68 -3.46 -11.11
#